data_AF-A0AAV3YZL6-F1
#
_entry.id   AF-A0AAV3YZL6-F1
#
_cell.length_a   1.000
_cell.length_b   1.000
_cell.length_c   1.000
_cell.angle_alpha   90.00
_cell.angle_beta   90.00
_cell.angle_gamma   90.00
#
_symmetry.space_group_name_H-M   'P 1'
#
loop_
_entity.id
_entity.type
_entity.pdbx_description
1 polymer ?
#
loop_
_entity_poly.entity_id
_entity_poly.type
_entity_poly.pdbx_seq_one_letter_code
_entity_poly.pdbx_strand_id
1 'polypeptide(L)'
;MVSYNAFKRHTLKWWKKSFFYMFMLAVLNSFILYKSTAAKKMSHFIFRKELSNQLMQKVPIPLIPAAKLPDVGESVLFCLTARHFPKAIKPKTTSKRPNSQQDCAVCSEPGKRKHTRNECPCCNVGLHIETCFEIFHNRKDYKRSLKRQLPQE
;
A
#
# COMPACT_ATOMS: atom_id res chain seq x y z
N MET A 1 32.00 -22.60 -4.10
CA MET A 1 31.77 -22.66 -5.57
C MET A 1 30.68 -21.68 -5.95
N VAL A 2 30.87 -20.92 -7.03
CA VAL A 2 29.83 -20.02 -7.58
C VAL A 2 28.99 -20.82 -8.56
N SER A 3 27.68 -20.93 -8.31
CA SER A 3 26.77 -21.55 -9.29
C SER A 3 26.60 -20.63 -10.50
N TYR A 4 26.55 -21.22 -11.70
CA TYR A 4 26.28 -20.50 -12.94
C TYR A 4 24.93 -19.74 -12.91
N ASN A 5 23.96 -20.24 -12.13
CA ASN A 5 22.67 -19.58 -11.90
C ASN A 5 22.63 -18.83 -10.54
N ALA A 6 23.70 -18.14 -10.17
CA ALA A 6 23.73 -17.35 -8.94
C ALA A 6 22.68 -16.21 -8.92
N PHE A 7 22.25 -15.74 -10.10
CA PHE A 7 21.21 -14.73 -10.22
C PHE A 7 19.82 -15.38 -10.20
N LYS A 8 19.14 -15.29 -9.05
CA LYS A 8 17.80 -15.88 -8.84
C LYS A 8 16.66 -15.13 -9.53
N ARG A 9 16.92 -13.95 -10.13
CA ARG A 9 15.88 -13.17 -10.82
C ARG A 9 15.79 -13.58 -12.28
N HIS A 10 14.59 -13.88 -12.74
CA HIS A 10 14.33 -14.18 -14.14
C HIS A 10 14.64 -12.96 -15.01
N THR A 11 15.41 -13.14 -16.08
CA THR A 11 15.75 -12.09 -17.05
C THR A 11 15.86 -12.69 -18.44
N LEU A 12 15.22 -12.07 -19.42
CA LEU A 12 15.32 -12.45 -20.83
C LEU A 12 16.62 -11.96 -21.48
N LYS A 13 17.31 -11.00 -20.86
CA LYS A 13 18.57 -10.45 -21.37
C LYS A 13 19.76 -11.29 -20.90
N TRP A 14 20.36 -12.05 -21.81
CA TRP A 14 21.50 -12.96 -21.52
C TRP A 14 22.72 -12.26 -20.92
N TRP A 15 23.09 -11.08 -21.41
CA TRP A 15 24.28 -10.36 -20.92
C TRP A 15 24.24 -10.06 -19.42
N LYS A 16 23.05 -9.85 -18.85
CA LYS A 16 22.87 -9.64 -17.40
C LYS A 16 23.33 -10.87 -16.61
N LYS A 17 23.02 -12.08 -17.10
CA LYS A 17 23.43 -13.34 -16.47
C LYS A 17 24.96 -13.48 -16.49
N SER A 18 25.59 -13.19 -17.63
CA SER A 18 27.05 -13.20 -17.77
C SER A 18 27.72 -12.19 -16.83
N PHE A 19 27.24 -10.95 -16.81
CA PHE A 19 27.75 -9.90 -15.92
C PHE A 19 27.69 -10.29 -14.45
N PHE A 20 26.53 -10.75 -13.96
CA PHE A 20 26.37 -11.13 -12.56
C PHE A 20 27.20 -12.37 -12.19
N TYR A 21 27.39 -13.30 -13.13
CA TYR A 21 28.29 -14.43 -12.92
C TYR A 21 29.74 -13.97 -12.74
N MET A 22 30.25 -13.13 -13.65
CA MET A 22 31.60 -12.54 -13.54
C MET A 22 31.76 -11.71 -12.25
N PHE A 23 30.75 -10.93 -11.89
CA PHE A 23 30.75 -10.15 -10.65
C PHE A 23 30.87 -11.06 -9.41
N MET A 24 30.10 -12.15 -9.35
CA MET A 24 30.16 -13.10 -8.24
C MET A 24 31.51 -13.83 -8.18
N LEU A 25 32.12 -14.14 -9.34
CA LEU A 25 33.48 -14.68 -9.40
C LEU A 25 34.51 -13.67 -8.87
N ALA A 26 34.42 -12.41 -9.26
CA ALA A 26 35.32 -11.36 -8.77
C ALA A 26 35.23 -11.20 -7.24
N VAL A 27 34.01 -11.21 -6.67
CA VAL A 27 33.81 -11.19 -5.21
C VAL A 27 34.43 -12.42 -4.55
N LEU A 28 34.24 -13.62 -5.10
CA LEU A 28 34.85 -14.83 -4.54
C LEU A 28 36.38 -14.78 -4.59
N ASN A 29 36.96 -14.35 -5.71
CA ASN A 29 38.40 -14.23 -5.87
C ASN A 29 38.99 -13.22 -4.89
N SER A 30 38.32 -12.07 -4.69
CA SER A 30 38.72 -11.09 -3.68
C SER A 30 38.68 -11.66 -2.26
N PHE A 31 37.72 -12.53 -1.96
CA PHE A 31 37.65 -13.20 -0.66
C PHE A 31 38.75 -14.24 -0.45
N ILE A 32 39.15 -14.97 -1.50
CA ILE A 32 40.28 -15.91 -1.45
C ILE A 32 41.57 -15.15 -1.19
N LEU A 33 41.80 -14.03 -1.88
CA LEU A 33 42.93 -13.14 -1.64
C LEU A 33 42.92 -12.58 -0.20
N TYR A 34 41.76 -12.15 0.29
CA TYR A 34 41.60 -11.71 1.68
C TYR A 34 42.00 -12.81 2.67
N LYS A 35 41.54 -14.04 2.46
CA LYS A 35 41.93 -15.18 3.31
C LYS A 35 43.42 -15.48 3.30
N SER A 36 44.10 -15.23 2.18
CA SER A 36 45.54 -15.46 2.04
C SER A 36 46.39 -14.38 2.70
N THR A 37 45.83 -13.18 2.93
CA THR A 37 46.59 -11.98 3.35
C THR A 37 46.19 -11.50 4.74
N ALA A 38 44.97 -11.76 5.19
CA ALA A 38 44.46 -11.21 6.44
C ALA A 38 44.69 -12.13 7.65
N ALA A 39 45.12 -11.53 8.76
CA ALA A 39 45.22 -12.23 10.06
C ALA A 39 43.84 -12.57 10.66
N LYS A 40 42.80 -11.77 10.34
CA LYS A 40 41.46 -11.96 10.89
C LYS A 40 40.65 -12.94 10.03
N LYS A 41 40.35 -14.11 10.62
CA LYS A 41 39.43 -15.06 10.00
C LYS A 41 38.01 -14.47 10.02
N MET A 42 37.39 -14.36 8.85
CA MET A 42 35.97 -14.02 8.71
C MET A 42 35.27 -14.93 7.72
N SER A 43 33.96 -15.12 7.91
CA SER A 43 33.14 -15.89 6.97
C SER A 43 32.90 -15.09 5.68
N HIS A 44 32.60 -15.79 4.59
CA HIS A 44 32.30 -15.17 3.30
C HIS A 44 31.08 -14.23 3.38
N PHE A 45 30.12 -14.54 4.26
CA PHE A 45 28.95 -13.70 4.51
C PHE A 45 29.35 -12.35 5.11
N ILE A 46 30.18 -12.36 6.17
CA ILE A 46 30.66 -11.14 6.83
C ILE A 46 31.48 -10.30 5.84
N PHE A 47 32.36 -10.94 5.06
CA PHE A 47 33.14 -10.27 4.02
C PHE A 47 32.24 -9.54 3.00
N ARG A 48 31.20 -10.20 2.48
CA ARG A 48 30.27 -9.58 1.52
C ARG A 48 29.46 -8.43 2.12
N LYS A 49 29.06 -8.55 3.40
CA LYS A 49 28.37 -7.47 4.11
C LYS A 49 29.26 -6.23 4.20
N GLU A 50 30.52 -6.42 4.58
CA GLU A 50 31.47 -5.33 4.73
C GLU A 50 31.84 -4.69 3.39
N LEU A 51 32.06 -5.51 2.35
CA LEU A 51 32.24 -5.03 0.98
C LEU A 51 31.06 -4.16 0.52
N SER A 52 29.83 -4.57 0.82
CA SER A 52 28.63 -3.79 0.49
C SER A 52 28.62 -2.45 1.20
N ASN A 53 28.97 -2.40 2.50
CA ASN A 53 29.02 -1.16 3.27
C ASN A 53 30.05 -0.18 2.67
N GLN A 54 31.25 -0.68 2.33
CA GLN A 54 32.32 0.14 1.77
C GLN A 54 31.97 0.68 0.37
N LEU A 55 31.27 -0.09 -0.45
CA LEU A 55 30.78 0.37 -1.75
C LEU A 55 29.71 1.46 -1.58
N MET A 56 28.81 1.32 -0.61
CA MET A 56 27.76 2.31 -0.35
C MET A 56 28.31 3.62 0.20
N GLN A 57 29.34 3.58 1.05
CA GLN A 57 29.98 4.79 1.58
C GLN A 57 30.63 5.67 0.51
N LYS A 58 31.04 5.06 -0.62
CA LYS A 58 31.72 5.78 -1.72
C LYS A 58 30.76 6.41 -2.73
N VAL A 59 29.46 6.13 -2.63
CA VAL A 59 28.46 6.74 -3.50
C VAL A 59 27.86 7.92 -2.74
N PRO A 60 28.09 9.18 -3.14
CA PRO A 60 27.29 10.28 -2.64
C PRO A 60 25.84 9.97 -3.02
N ILE A 61 25.01 9.66 -2.03
CA ILE A 61 23.59 9.41 -2.23
C ILE A 61 23.03 10.75 -2.72
N PRO A 62 22.62 10.89 -4.00
CA PRO A 62 21.82 12.05 -4.33
C PRO A 62 20.59 11.96 -3.45
N LEU A 63 20.34 13.01 -2.66
CA LEU A 63 19.09 13.21 -1.93
C LEU A 63 17.99 13.36 -2.98
N ILE A 64 17.63 12.26 -3.63
CA ILE A 64 16.40 12.18 -4.42
C ILE A 64 15.33 12.33 -3.36
N PRO A 65 14.51 13.41 -3.39
CA PRO A 65 13.37 13.52 -2.50
C PRO A 65 12.59 12.23 -2.69
N ALA A 66 12.42 11.45 -1.62
CA ALA A 66 11.74 10.18 -1.69
C ALA A 66 10.38 10.43 -2.36
N ALA A 67 10.27 10.07 -3.64
CA ALA A 67 8.98 9.98 -4.29
C ALA A 67 8.23 8.98 -3.41
N LYS A 68 7.12 9.43 -2.81
CA LYS A 68 6.24 8.63 -1.96
C LYS A 68 5.72 7.47 -2.80
N LEU A 69 6.52 6.43 -2.94
CA LEU A 69 6.06 5.18 -3.53
C LEU A 69 5.09 4.61 -2.50
N PRO A 70 3.84 4.31 -2.87
CA PRO A 70 2.90 3.69 -1.95
C PRO A 70 3.54 2.43 -1.40
N ASP A 71 3.59 2.32 -0.08
CA ASP A 71 4.10 1.16 0.62
C ASP A 71 3.31 -0.09 0.19
N VAL A 72 3.90 -0.92 -0.67
CA VAL A 72 3.29 -2.18 -1.12
C VAL A 72 3.51 -3.23 -0.03
N GLY A 73 2.82 -3.03 1.07
CA GLY A 73 2.75 -3.89 2.25
C GLY A 73 1.52 -3.49 3.06
N GLU A 74 0.83 -4.47 3.66
CA GLU A 74 -0.35 -4.43 4.56
C GLU A 74 -1.50 -3.44 4.24
N SER A 75 -1.21 -2.16 3.99
CA SER A 75 -2.08 -1.11 3.48
C SER A 75 -2.88 -1.49 2.22
N VAL A 76 -2.30 -2.28 1.30
CA VAL A 76 -3.00 -2.79 0.10
C VAL A 76 -4.06 -3.83 0.49
N LEU A 77 -3.79 -4.68 1.49
CA LEU A 77 -4.77 -5.65 2.00
C LEU A 77 -5.93 -4.94 2.69
N PHE A 78 -5.67 -3.90 3.50
CA PHE A 78 -6.72 -3.05 4.07
C PHE A 78 -7.56 -2.35 2.99
N CYS A 79 -6.94 -1.94 1.86
CA CYS A 79 -7.70 -1.38 0.74
C CYS A 79 -8.67 -2.38 0.10
N LEU A 80 -8.39 -3.69 0.16
CA LEU A 80 -9.20 -4.75 -0.42
C LEU A 80 -10.29 -5.28 0.54
N THR A 81 -10.09 -5.24 1.86
CA THR A 81 -11.00 -5.88 2.83
C THR A 81 -11.77 -4.91 3.73
N ALA A 82 -11.26 -3.71 4.00
CA ALA A 82 -11.80 -2.81 5.03
C ALA A 82 -12.58 -1.60 4.49
N ARG A 83 -12.80 -1.50 3.18
CA ARG A 83 -13.48 -0.33 2.60
C ARG A 83 -15.00 -0.53 2.54
N HIS A 84 -15.69 0.44 3.13
CA HIS A 84 -17.12 0.66 2.93
C HIS A 84 -17.30 1.28 1.53
N PHE A 85 -18.04 0.61 0.64
CA PHE A 85 -18.30 1.12 -0.70
C PHE A 85 -19.79 1.45 -0.87
N PRO A 86 -20.14 2.62 -1.45
CA PRO A 86 -21.52 2.94 -1.76
C PRO A 86 -22.11 1.93 -2.74
N LYS A 87 -23.33 1.49 -2.45
CA LYS A 87 -24.12 0.65 -3.35
C LYS A 87 -25.52 1.23 -3.49
N ALA A 88 -26.12 1.12 -4.66
CA ALA A 88 -27.50 1.50 -4.85
C ALA A 88 -28.43 0.58 -4.04
N ILE A 89 -29.40 1.17 -3.34
CA ILE A 89 -30.37 0.44 -2.53
C ILE A 89 -31.25 -0.40 -3.47
N LYS A 90 -31.37 -1.69 -3.16
CA LYS A 90 -32.26 -2.61 -3.88
C LYS A 90 -33.67 -2.58 -3.28
N PRO A 91 -34.73 -2.65 -4.09
CA PRO A 91 -36.09 -2.78 -3.59
C PRO A 91 -36.24 -4.10 -2.81
N LYS A 92 -36.74 -4.02 -1.57
CA LYS A 92 -36.84 -5.15 -0.63
C LYS A 92 -38.11 -6.00 -0.80
N THR A 93 -39.06 -5.62 -1.66
CA THR A 93 -40.30 -6.37 -1.86
C THR A 93 -40.70 -6.46 -3.33
N THR A 94 -41.46 -7.50 -3.67
CA THR A 94 -42.12 -7.78 -4.97
C THR A 94 -43.01 -6.64 -5.51
N SER A 95 -43.15 -5.54 -4.76
CA SER A 95 -43.81 -4.34 -5.25
C SER A 95 -42.84 -3.53 -6.13
N LYS A 96 -43.22 -3.35 -7.40
CA LYS A 96 -42.49 -2.63 -8.46
C LYS A 96 -42.30 -1.13 -8.16
N ARG A 97 -41.60 -0.77 -7.08
CA ARG A 97 -41.16 0.61 -6.85
C ARG A 97 -39.72 0.74 -7.36
N PRO A 98 -39.49 1.36 -8.53
CA PRO A 98 -38.18 1.39 -9.17
C PRO A 98 -37.13 2.21 -8.40
N ASN A 99 -37.56 3.04 -7.43
CA ASN A 99 -36.71 3.96 -6.68
C ASN A 99 -36.82 3.69 -5.17
N SER A 100 -36.22 2.60 -4.67
CA SER A 100 -36.14 2.42 -3.22
C SER A 100 -35.16 3.42 -2.61
N GLN A 101 -35.60 4.10 -1.54
CA GLN A 101 -34.83 5.12 -0.84
C GLN A 101 -34.85 4.83 0.67
N GLN A 102 -33.80 5.27 1.36
CA GLN A 102 -33.70 5.21 2.83
C GLN A 102 -33.39 6.60 3.39
N ASP A 103 -33.68 6.82 4.66
CA ASP A 103 -33.27 8.03 5.38
C ASP A 103 -31.76 8.03 5.60
N CYS A 104 -31.10 9.16 5.34
CA CYS A 104 -29.67 9.26 5.56
C CYS A 104 -29.35 9.33 7.06
N ALA A 105 -28.47 8.46 7.55
CA ALA A 105 -28.10 8.41 8.97
C ALA A 105 -27.42 9.70 9.49
N VAL A 106 -26.75 10.45 8.62
CA VAL A 106 -25.95 11.63 8.99
C VAL A 106 -26.78 12.91 8.95
N CYS A 107 -27.50 13.15 7.84
CA CYS A 107 -28.16 14.43 7.57
C CYS A 107 -29.68 14.42 7.75
N SER A 108 -30.30 13.23 7.92
CA SER A 108 -31.73 13.14 8.22
C SER A 108 -31.96 13.46 9.70
N GLU A 109 -32.81 14.42 9.97
CA GLU A 109 -33.24 14.80 11.31
C GLU A 109 -34.77 14.68 11.44
N PRO A 110 -35.34 14.48 12.64
CA PRO A 110 -36.77 14.52 12.86
C PRO A 110 -37.38 15.82 12.31
N GLY A 111 -38.40 15.70 11.46
CA GLY A 111 -39.04 16.86 10.80
C GLY A 111 -38.34 17.38 9.54
N LYS A 112 -37.09 17.01 9.27
CA LYS A 112 -36.34 17.35 8.05
C LYS A 112 -35.70 16.09 7.45
N ARG A 113 -36.55 15.15 7.02
CA ARG A 113 -36.09 13.87 6.47
C ARG A 113 -35.38 14.07 5.14
N LYS A 114 -34.19 13.51 5.02
CA LYS A 114 -33.40 13.52 3.78
C LYS A 114 -33.17 12.09 3.31
N HIS A 115 -33.72 11.78 2.15
CA HIS A 115 -33.62 10.45 1.55
C HIS A 115 -32.37 10.31 0.68
N THR A 116 -31.84 9.09 0.60
CA THR A 116 -30.72 8.69 -0.26
C THR A 116 -31.07 7.42 -1.02
N ARG A 117 -30.47 7.27 -2.20
CA ARG A 117 -30.55 6.08 -3.05
C ARG A 117 -29.36 5.14 -2.85
N ASN A 118 -28.40 5.53 -2.01
CA ASN A 118 -27.17 4.80 -1.77
C ASN A 118 -27.11 4.34 -0.32
N GLU A 119 -26.61 3.13 -0.12
CA GLU A 119 -26.36 2.52 1.17
C GLU A 119 -24.91 2.05 1.29
N CYS A 120 -24.44 1.97 2.52
CA CYS A 120 -23.28 1.16 2.85
C CYS A 120 -23.77 -0.26 3.20
N PRO A 121 -23.45 -1.30 2.41
CA PRO A 121 -23.91 -2.66 2.69
C PRO A 121 -23.25 -3.25 3.94
N CYS A 122 -22.03 -2.84 4.26
CA CYS A 122 -21.30 -3.30 5.45
C CYS A 122 -21.92 -2.77 6.75
N CYS A 123 -22.45 -1.53 6.73
CA CYS A 123 -23.09 -0.90 7.89
C CYS A 123 -24.63 -0.96 7.85
N ASN A 124 -25.21 -1.37 6.72
CA ASN A 124 -26.66 -1.39 6.45
C ASN A 124 -27.34 -0.05 6.75
N VAL A 125 -26.74 1.06 6.30
CA VAL A 125 -27.25 2.44 6.48
C VAL A 125 -27.29 3.21 5.17
N GLY A 126 -28.33 4.04 5.00
CA GLY A 126 -28.41 5.01 3.91
C GLY A 126 -27.46 6.19 4.11
N LEU A 127 -26.61 6.47 3.12
CA LEU A 127 -25.67 7.60 3.14
C LEU A 127 -25.64 8.31 1.78
N HIS A 128 -25.55 9.65 1.76
CA HIS A 128 -25.25 10.40 0.52
C HIS A 128 -23.78 10.23 0.15
N ILE A 129 -23.51 10.08 -1.16
CA ILE A 129 -22.15 9.81 -1.68
C ILE A 129 -21.18 10.95 -1.37
N GLU A 130 -21.63 12.20 -1.52
CA GLU A 130 -20.76 13.38 -1.51
C GLU A 130 -20.06 13.59 -0.17
N THR A 131 -20.82 13.79 0.92
CA THR A 131 -20.24 14.20 2.22
C THR A 131 -20.59 13.22 3.33
N CYS A 132 -21.80 12.69 3.35
CA CYS A 132 -22.29 11.85 4.45
C CYS A 132 -21.55 10.51 4.54
N PHE A 133 -21.15 9.92 3.39
CA PHE A 133 -20.43 8.66 3.36
C PHE A 133 -19.04 8.77 4.01
N GLU A 134 -18.31 9.84 3.72
CA GLU A 134 -16.99 10.08 4.32
C GLU A 134 -17.11 10.36 5.82
N ILE A 135 -18.01 11.27 6.21
CA ILE A 135 -18.16 11.70 7.61
C ILE A 135 -18.57 10.52 8.50
N PHE A 136 -19.47 9.66 8.03
CA PHE A 136 -19.95 8.50 8.80
C PHE A 136 -18.83 7.50 9.12
N HIS A 137 -17.93 7.24 8.18
CA HIS A 137 -16.87 6.24 8.37
C HIS A 137 -15.58 6.81 8.99
N ASN A 138 -15.37 8.13 8.92
CA ASN A 138 -14.12 8.76 9.39
C ASN A 138 -14.26 9.57 10.70
N ARG A 139 -15.48 9.82 11.20
CA ARG A 139 -15.72 10.65 12.39
C ARG A 139 -16.63 9.93 13.39
N LYS A 140 -16.23 9.92 14.67
CA LYS A 140 -17.08 9.41 15.76
C LYS A 140 -18.36 10.25 15.93
N ASP A 141 -18.23 11.57 15.91
CA ASP A 141 -19.36 12.51 16.04
C ASP A 141 -19.82 13.02 14.66
N TYR A 142 -20.33 12.11 13.81
CA TYR A 142 -20.65 12.41 12.42
C TYR A 142 -21.71 13.52 12.23
N LYS A 143 -22.75 13.58 13.08
CA LYS A 143 -23.79 14.65 13.00
C LYS A 143 -23.23 16.03 13.31
N ARG A 144 -22.36 16.13 14.33
CA ARG A 144 -21.70 17.38 14.71
C ARG A 144 -20.72 17.82 13.62
N SER A 145 -20.03 16.87 13.02
CA SER A 145 -19.06 17.11 11.94
C SER A 145 -19.73 17.67 10.69
N LEU A 146 -20.90 17.15 10.30
CA LEU A 146 -21.68 17.69 9.19
C LEU A 146 -22.12 19.14 9.44
N LYS A 147 -22.59 19.47 10.65
CA LYS A 147 -23.02 20.84 11.02
C LYS A 147 -21.90 21.88 10.91
N ARG A 148 -20.63 21.48 11.04
CA ARG A 148 -19.47 22.37 10.86
C ARG A 148 -19.12 22.63 9.40
N GLN A 149 -19.54 21.76 8.49
CA GLN A 149 -19.25 21.87 7.06
C GLN A 149 -20.38 22.56 6.28
N LEU A 150 -21.60 22.57 6.82
CA LEU A 150 -22.69 23.34 6.25
C LEU A 150 -22.47 24.83 6.58
N PRO A 151 -22.59 25.74 5.59
CA PRO A 151 -22.59 27.18 5.88
C PRO A 151 -23.69 27.49 6.89
N GLN A 152 -23.35 28.28 7.90
CA GLN A 152 -24.34 28.84 8.82
C GLN A 152 -25.15 29.88 8.03
N GLU A 153 -26.38 29.52 7.65
CA GLU A 153 -27.42 30.47 7.25
C GLU A 153 -28.00 31.17 8.49
#